data_AF-A0A6I5C8Z5-F1
#
_entry.id   AF-A0A6I5C8Z5-F1
#
_cell.length_a   1.000
_cell.length_b   1.000
_cell.length_c   1.000
_cell.angle_alpha   90.00
_cell.angle_beta   90.00
_cell.angle_gamma   90.00
#
_symmetry.space_group_name_H-M   'P 1'
#
loop_
_entity.id
_entity.type
_entity.pdbx_description
1 polymer ?
#
loop_
_entity_poly.entity_id
_entity_poly.type
_entity_poly.pdbx_seq_one_letter_code
_entity_poly.pdbx_strand_id
1 'polypeptide(L)'
;MATQTQAPVQPGSENKLYILQQGIVEDAPGGVPAHLSFGILSTVPGPVNPGDITFTLKAPTGFVFTGWLSWAYHDVNTLQAKGNLETTQGTLGDGGRTLTFTHNPYLSTNQECIGYGAQVTAVDGATPGRYTDGQLKVGAANPIKLKGRVLDPDED
;
A
#
# COMPACT_ATOMS: atom_id res chain seq x y z
N MET A 1 24.21 20.55 -1.58
CA MET A 1 22.92 19.98 -1.17
C MET A 1 23.15 19.28 0.15
N ALA A 2 22.68 19.83 1.28
CA ALA A 2 22.78 19.11 2.55
C ALA A 2 21.88 17.87 2.44
N THR A 3 22.49 16.68 2.44
CA THR A 3 21.76 15.43 2.65
C THR A 3 21.13 15.54 4.02
N GLN A 4 19.81 15.71 4.07
CA GLN A 4 19.08 15.65 5.32
C GLN A 4 19.26 14.23 5.84
N THR A 5 20.16 14.06 6.82
CA THR A 5 20.46 12.75 7.38
C THR A 5 19.19 12.23 8.03
N GLN A 6 18.66 11.12 7.52
CA GLN A 6 17.53 10.44 8.15
C GLN A 6 17.87 10.16 9.62
N ALA A 7 16.86 10.16 10.50
CA ALA A 7 17.05 9.71 11.87
C ALA A 7 17.65 8.28 11.89
N PRO A 8 18.42 7.87 12.90
CA PRO A 8 18.93 6.50 12.97
C PRO A 8 17.80 5.46 12.90
N VAL A 9 18.07 4.31 12.29
CA VAL A 9 17.14 3.17 12.30
C VAL A 9 16.86 2.76 13.75
N GLN A 10 15.58 2.62 14.07
CA GLN A 10 15.09 2.18 15.36
C GLN A 10 14.28 0.90 15.17
N PRO A 11 14.84 -0.28 15.52
CA PRO A 11 14.11 -1.53 15.45
C PRO A 11 12.79 -1.47 16.22
N GLY A 12 11.70 -1.98 15.62
CA GLY A 12 10.37 -1.98 16.21
C GLY A 12 9.63 -0.64 16.08
N SER A 13 10.22 0.38 15.46
CA SER A 13 9.54 1.66 15.22
C SER A 13 8.41 1.55 14.20
N GLU A 14 8.34 0.47 13.41
CA GLU A 14 7.20 0.14 12.56
C GLU A 14 5.88 0.01 13.36
N ASN A 15 5.95 -0.28 14.67
CA ASN A 15 4.78 -0.29 15.55
C ASN A 15 4.20 1.11 15.82
N LYS A 16 4.93 2.17 15.46
CA LYS A 16 4.45 3.56 15.52
C LYS A 16 3.78 4.00 14.22
N LEU A 17 3.76 3.13 13.20
CA LEU A 17 3.10 3.41 11.93
C LEU A 17 1.60 3.17 12.06
N TYR A 18 0.82 4.11 11.55
CA TYR A 18 -0.59 3.92 11.29
C TYR A 18 -0.77 3.57 9.81
N ILE A 19 -1.42 2.44 9.57
CA ILE A 19 -1.58 1.85 8.23
C ILE A 19 -3.07 1.91 7.90
N LEU A 20 -3.41 2.44 6.73
CA LEU A 20 -4.80 2.48 6.26
C LEU A 20 -4.89 2.17 4.78
N GLN A 21 -5.97 1.51 4.38
CA GLN A 21 -6.36 1.49 2.97
C GLN A 21 -7.09 2.78 2.64
N GLN A 22 -6.72 3.43 1.54
CA GLN A 22 -7.41 4.60 1.01
C GLN A 22 -8.48 4.14 0.02
N GLY A 23 -9.74 4.33 0.38
CA GLY A 23 -10.87 3.87 -0.43
C GLY A 23 -10.99 2.34 -0.51
N ILE A 24 -11.93 1.87 -1.30
CA ILE A 24 -11.98 0.47 -1.74
C ILE A 24 -11.47 0.42 -3.18
N VAL A 25 -10.72 -0.62 -3.53
CA VAL A 25 -10.40 -0.84 -4.94
C VAL A 25 -11.61 -1.45 -5.64
N GLU A 26 -11.97 -0.93 -6.81
CA GLU A 26 -13.08 -1.42 -7.63
C GLU A 26 -12.54 -1.72 -9.02
N ASP A 27 -12.91 -2.86 -9.58
CA ASP A 27 -12.49 -3.27 -10.93
C ASP A 27 -13.45 -4.33 -11.49
N ALA A 28 -13.56 -4.38 -12.81
CA ALA A 28 -14.26 -5.43 -13.55
C ALA A 28 -13.24 -6.28 -14.32
N PRO A 29 -13.46 -7.60 -14.49
CA PRO A 29 -12.56 -8.43 -15.28
C PRO A 29 -12.41 -7.90 -16.72
N GLY A 30 -11.19 -8.00 -17.27
CA GLY A 30 -10.87 -7.53 -18.63
C GLY A 30 -10.60 -6.03 -18.77
N GLY A 31 -10.68 -5.26 -17.68
CA GLY A 31 -10.35 -3.83 -17.64
C GLY A 31 -8.84 -3.51 -17.61
N VAL A 32 -8.52 -2.22 -17.49
CA VAL A 32 -7.16 -1.76 -17.16
C VAL A 32 -6.89 -1.96 -15.67
N PRO A 33 -5.65 -2.29 -15.25
CA PRO A 33 -5.35 -2.50 -13.84
C PRO A 33 -5.76 -1.32 -12.96
N ALA A 34 -6.53 -1.61 -11.91
CA ALA A 34 -6.88 -0.67 -10.86
C ALA A 34 -5.73 -0.51 -9.86
N HIS A 35 -5.84 0.49 -8.98
CA HIS A 35 -4.87 0.71 -7.91
C HIS A 35 -5.50 0.43 -6.54
N LEU A 36 -4.93 -0.54 -5.84
CA LEU A 36 -5.17 -0.72 -4.41
C LEU A 36 -4.28 0.27 -3.66
N SER A 37 -4.88 1.36 -3.19
CA SER A 37 -4.19 2.44 -2.51
C SER A 37 -4.14 2.25 -0.99
N PHE A 38 -2.98 2.49 -0.38
CA PHE A 38 -2.82 2.49 1.08
C PHE A 38 -1.79 3.53 1.53
N GLY A 39 -1.96 4.02 2.76
CA GLY A 39 -1.13 5.04 3.36
C GLY A 39 -0.38 4.52 4.58
N ILE A 40 0.84 5.04 4.77
CA ILE A 40 1.67 4.87 5.96
C ILE A 40 1.86 6.23 6.62
N LEU A 41 1.38 6.37 7.85
CA LEU A 41 1.41 7.60 8.65
C LEU A 41 2.13 7.34 9.98
N SER A 42 2.55 8.39 10.67
CA SER A 42 3.11 8.28 12.03
C SER A 42 2.05 8.57 13.09
N THR A 43 2.04 7.77 14.16
CA THR A 43 1.23 8.01 15.36
C THR A 43 1.92 8.92 16.39
N VAL A 44 3.20 9.28 16.17
CA VAL A 44 4.02 10.08 17.08
C VAL A 44 4.56 11.33 16.38
N PRO A 45 4.75 12.46 17.09
CA PRO A 45 5.18 13.71 16.46
C PRO A 45 6.61 13.69 15.90
N GLY A 46 7.47 12.84 16.46
CA GLY A 46 8.87 12.72 16.04
C GLY A 46 9.08 11.78 14.86
N PRO A 47 10.34 11.66 14.38
CA PRO A 47 10.69 10.77 13.29
C PRO A 47 10.40 9.30 13.61
N VAL A 48 10.01 8.55 12.60
CA VAL A 48 9.84 7.09 12.62
C VAL A 48 10.72 6.50 11.53
N ASN A 49 11.74 5.73 11.91
CA ASN A 49 12.65 5.07 10.97
C ASN A 49 12.79 3.58 11.30
N PRO A 50 11.98 2.70 10.70
CA PRO A 50 12.10 1.26 10.93
C PRO A 50 13.25 0.63 10.15
N GLY A 51 13.87 1.36 9.22
CA GLY A 51 14.79 0.78 8.24
C GLY A 51 14.01 0.03 7.16
N ASP A 52 14.74 -0.69 6.32
CA ASP A 52 14.12 -1.52 5.28
C ASP A 52 13.32 -2.66 5.92
N ILE A 53 12.00 -2.64 5.69
CA ILE A 53 11.07 -3.67 6.17
C ILE A 53 10.26 -4.24 5.03
N THR A 54 9.85 -5.49 5.20
CA THR A 54 9.02 -6.19 4.21
C THR A 54 7.55 -5.82 4.36
N PHE A 55 6.95 -5.44 3.25
CA PHE A 55 5.51 -5.32 3.05
C PHE A 55 5.01 -6.60 2.40
N THR A 56 3.96 -7.20 2.95
CA THR A 56 3.31 -8.38 2.38
C THR A 56 1.83 -8.11 2.24
N LEU A 57 1.36 -8.11 1.00
CA LEU A 57 -0.03 -7.92 0.64
C LEU A 57 -0.63 -9.26 0.20
N LYS A 58 -1.85 -9.51 0.66
CA LYS A 58 -2.76 -10.52 0.12
C LYS A 58 -3.93 -9.77 -0.50
N ALA A 59 -4.19 -10.00 -1.78
CA ALA A 59 -5.26 -9.33 -2.49
C ALA A 59 -6.64 -9.76 -1.93
N PRO A 60 -7.66 -8.90 -1.95
CA PRO A 60 -9.05 -9.30 -1.69
C PRO A 60 -9.50 -10.38 -2.68
N THR A 61 -10.43 -11.25 -2.30
CA THR A 61 -10.99 -12.26 -3.22
C THR A 61 -11.45 -11.62 -4.53
N GLY A 62 -11.19 -12.30 -5.65
CA GLY A 62 -11.50 -11.82 -6.99
C GLY A 62 -10.40 -10.99 -7.66
N PHE A 63 -9.31 -10.66 -6.96
CA PHE A 63 -8.22 -9.83 -7.51
C PHE A 63 -6.88 -10.56 -7.58
N VAL A 64 -5.97 -10.10 -8.44
CA VAL A 64 -4.53 -10.46 -8.42
C VAL A 64 -3.69 -9.20 -8.60
N PHE A 65 -2.48 -9.21 -8.04
CA PHE A 65 -1.50 -8.14 -8.26
C PHE A 65 -0.75 -8.33 -9.59
N THR A 66 -0.41 -7.23 -10.25
CA THR A 66 0.42 -7.26 -11.48
C THR A 66 1.93 -7.26 -11.19
N GLY A 67 2.31 -6.98 -9.94
CA GLY A 67 3.69 -6.85 -9.48
C GLY A 67 4.17 -5.40 -9.41
N TRP A 68 3.49 -4.48 -10.08
CA TRP A 68 3.85 -3.06 -10.07
C TRP A 68 3.27 -2.33 -8.86
N LEU A 69 4.10 -1.46 -8.28
CA LEU A 69 3.67 -0.49 -7.29
C LEU A 69 4.23 0.90 -7.61
N SER A 70 3.47 1.90 -7.20
CA SER A 70 3.90 3.29 -7.17
C SER A 70 3.84 3.85 -5.76
N TRP A 71 4.67 4.83 -5.45
CA TRP A 71 4.64 5.49 -4.14
C TRP A 71 5.18 6.92 -4.19
N ALA A 72 4.73 7.76 -3.26
CA ALA A 72 5.23 9.11 -3.06
C ALA A 72 5.04 9.55 -1.62
N TYR A 73 5.86 10.51 -1.18
CA TYR A 73 5.66 11.22 0.08
C TYR A 73 4.61 12.32 -0.11
N HIS A 74 3.74 12.51 0.88
CA HIS A 74 2.72 13.55 0.89
C HIS A 74 2.73 14.31 2.22
N ASP A 75 2.26 15.55 2.19
CA ASP A 75 1.87 16.28 3.39
C ASP A 75 0.47 15.82 3.85
N VAL A 76 0.32 15.46 5.13
CA VAL A 76 -0.92 14.89 5.66
C VAL A 76 -2.08 15.90 5.66
N ASN A 77 -1.79 17.20 5.75
CA ASN A 77 -2.82 18.24 5.87
C ASN A 77 -3.37 18.66 4.50
N THR A 78 -2.51 18.68 3.49
CA THR A 78 -2.83 19.16 2.14
C THR A 78 -2.99 18.04 1.11
N LEU A 79 -2.52 16.83 1.43
CA LEU A 79 -2.40 15.67 0.55
C LEU A 79 -1.52 15.90 -0.69
N GLN A 80 -0.83 17.03 -0.75
CA GLN A 80 0.08 17.34 -1.86
C GLN A 80 1.32 16.45 -1.80
N ALA A 81 1.73 15.96 -2.97
CA ALA A 81 2.96 15.21 -3.09
C ALA A 81 4.16 16.12 -2.80
N LYS A 82 5.08 15.64 -1.96
CA LYS A 82 6.34 16.30 -1.59
C LYS A 82 7.48 15.99 -2.55
N GLY A 83 7.25 15.09 -3.50
CA GLY A 83 8.22 14.65 -4.49
C GLY A 83 7.53 13.97 -5.67
N ASN A 84 8.34 13.47 -6.61
CA ASN A 84 7.84 12.74 -7.76
C ASN A 84 7.28 11.38 -7.34
N LEU A 85 6.37 10.86 -8.16
CA LEU A 85 5.89 9.50 -8.05
C LEU A 85 7.02 8.55 -8.44
N GLU A 86 7.37 7.64 -7.54
CA GLU A 86 8.32 6.57 -7.77
C GLU A 86 7.57 5.29 -8.14
N THR A 87 8.21 4.43 -8.93
CA THR A 87 7.65 3.12 -9.31
C THR A 87 8.66 2.02 -9.06
N THR A 88 8.21 0.88 -8.57
CA THR A 88 9.05 -0.31 -8.40
C THR A 88 8.22 -1.57 -8.58
N GLN A 89 8.91 -2.71 -8.66
CA GLN A 89 8.28 -4.03 -8.75
C GLN A 89 8.46 -4.79 -7.44
N GLY A 90 7.39 -5.42 -6.99
CA GLY A 90 7.44 -6.43 -5.95
C GLY A 90 7.53 -7.84 -6.52
N THR A 91 7.71 -8.81 -5.63
CA THR A 91 7.66 -10.23 -5.95
C THR A 91 6.23 -10.76 -5.82
N LEU A 92 5.76 -11.41 -6.88
CA LEU A 92 4.46 -12.09 -6.88
C LEU A 92 4.59 -13.51 -6.30
N GLY A 93 3.54 -13.95 -5.62
CA GLY A 93 3.37 -15.32 -5.14
C GLY A 93 1.90 -15.75 -5.21
N ASP A 94 1.65 -17.04 -5.01
CA ASP A 94 0.29 -17.63 -5.01
C ASP A 94 -0.53 -17.23 -6.25
N GLY A 95 0.05 -17.39 -7.44
CA GLY A 95 -0.60 -17.02 -8.71
C GLY A 95 -0.91 -15.52 -8.84
N GLY A 96 -0.18 -14.66 -8.11
CA GLY A 96 -0.42 -13.20 -8.07
C GLY A 96 -1.34 -12.76 -6.93
N ARG A 97 -1.86 -13.68 -6.11
CA ARG A 97 -2.69 -13.35 -4.92
C ARG A 97 -1.89 -12.69 -3.80
N THR A 98 -0.56 -12.86 -3.80
CA THR A 98 0.32 -12.15 -2.87
C THR A 98 1.35 -11.29 -3.59
N LEU A 99 1.61 -10.10 -3.04
CA LEU A 99 2.67 -9.19 -3.47
C LEU A 99 3.57 -8.89 -2.27
N THR A 100 4.88 -9.04 -2.44
CA THR A 100 5.87 -8.70 -1.41
C THR A 100 6.87 -7.69 -1.94
N PHE A 101 7.22 -6.67 -1.15
CA PHE A 101 8.29 -5.74 -1.48
C PHE A 101 8.98 -5.24 -0.20
N THR A 102 10.20 -4.73 -0.33
CA THR A 102 10.97 -4.15 0.77
C THR A 102 11.13 -2.66 0.54
N HIS A 103 10.88 -1.86 1.58
CA HIS A 103 11.06 -0.42 1.56
C HIS A 103 11.28 0.09 2.98
N ASN A 104 12.01 1.19 3.15
CA ASN A 104 12.05 1.93 4.40
C ASN A 104 10.98 3.03 4.41
N PRO A 105 9.84 2.84 5.11
CA PRO A 105 8.84 3.88 5.27
C PRO A 105 9.27 4.90 6.34
N TYR A 106 10.40 5.55 6.13
CA TYR A 106 10.88 6.61 7.01
C TYR A 106 9.92 7.80 6.96
N LEU A 107 9.45 8.25 8.11
CA LEU A 107 8.68 9.50 8.22
C LEU A 107 9.47 10.45 9.10
N SER A 108 9.76 11.64 8.59
CA SER A 108 10.50 12.67 9.32
C SER A 108 9.69 13.31 10.44
N THR A 109 8.36 13.39 10.27
CA THR A 109 7.40 13.92 11.25
C THR A 109 6.03 13.25 11.05
N ASN A 110 5.07 13.51 11.95
CA ASN A 110 3.66 13.11 11.74
C ASN A 110 2.86 13.98 10.76
N GLN A 111 3.49 15.00 10.17
CA GLN A 111 2.87 15.79 9.10
C GLN A 111 3.18 15.20 7.72
N GLU A 112 3.96 14.12 7.68
CA GLU A 112 4.33 13.40 6.47
C GLU A 112 3.65 12.03 6.45
N CYS A 113 3.27 11.61 5.25
CA CYS A 113 2.85 10.24 4.98
C CYS A 113 3.43 9.74 3.67
N ILE A 114 3.41 8.41 3.49
CA ILE A 114 3.73 7.78 2.21
C ILE A 114 2.45 7.15 1.68
N GLY A 115 2.06 7.53 0.48
CA GLY A 115 0.99 6.87 -0.27
C GLY A 115 1.59 5.80 -1.18
N TYR A 116 0.95 4.64 -1.23
CA TYR A 116 1.29 3.56 -2.15
C TYR A 116 0.08 3.22 -3.01
N GLY A 117 0.32 2.85 -4.27
CA GLY A 117 -0.66 2.26 -5.17
C GLY A 117 -0.12 0.96 -5.74
N ALA A 118 -0.62 -0.18 -5.26
CA ALA A 118 -0.32 -1.48 -5.84
C ALA A 118 -1.29 -1.77 -6.98
N GLN A 119 -0.78 -2.12 -8.16
CA GLN A 119 -1.63 -2.47 -9.29
C GLN A 119 -2.28 -3.83 -9.08
N VAL A 120 -3.59 -3.87 -9.28
CA VAL A 120 -4.42 -5.07 -9.19
C VAL A 120 -5.37 -5.16 -10.37
N THR A 121 -5.80 -6.37 -10.68
CA THR A 121 -6.82 -6.65 -11.70
C THR A 121 -7.82 -7.65 -11.16
N ALA A 122 -9.11 -7.45 -11.44
CA ALA A 122 -10.13 -8.46 -11.20
C ALA A 122 -9.91 -9.67 -12.13
N VAL A 123 -9.91 -10.88 -11.58
CA VAL A 123 -9.67 -12.10 -12.37
C VAL A 123 -10.90 -12.47 -13.19
N ASP A 124 -10.68 -13.08 -14.36
CA ASP A 124 -11.76 -13.61 -15.18
C ASP A 124 -12.65 -14.58 -14.40
N GLY A 125 -13.97 -14.38 -14.49
CA GLY A 125 -14.95 -15.18 -13.77
C GLY A 125 -15.04 -14.89 -12.27
N ALA A 126 -14.38 -13.84 -11.76
CA ALA A 126 -14.57 -13.39 -10.39
C ALA A 126 -16.05 -13.04 -10.15
N THR A 127 -16.62 -13.56 -9.07
CA THR A 127 -18.00 -13.24 -8.69
C THR A 127 -18.11 -11.78 -8.27
N PRO A 128 -19.02 -10.98 -8.86
CA PRO A 128 -19.28 -9.61 -8.43
C PRO A 128 -19.61 -9.54 -6.94
N GLY A 129 -19.13 -8.48 -6.28
CA GLY A 129 -19.39 -8.26 -4.86
C GLY A 129 -18.23 -7.64 -4.09
N ARG A 130 -18.50 -7.33 -2.83
CA ARG A 130 -17.56 -6.70 -1.91
C ARG A 130 -16.84 -7.74 -1.05
N TYR A 131 -15.51 -7.70 -1.07
CA TYR A 131 -14.64 -8.60 -0.33
C TYR A 131 -13.79 -7.82 0.67
N THR A 132 -13.61 -8.38 1.88
CA THR A 132 -12.88 -7.73 3.01
C THR A 132 -11.82 -8.66 3.62
N ASP A 133 -11.41 -9.65 2.84
CA ASP A 133 -10.56 -10.77 3.23
C ASP A 133 -9.10 -10.61 2.80
N GLY A 134 -8.78 -9.54 2.07
CA GLY A 134 -7.41 -9.13 1.78
C GLY A 134 -6.69 -8.70 3.05
N GLN A 135 -5.36 -8.58 2.97
CA GLN A 135 -4.53 -8.24 4.13
C GLN A 135 -3.28 -7.47 3.72
N LEU A 136 -2.87 -6.51 4.53
CA LEU A 136 -1.56 -5.85 4.45
C LEU A 136 -0.82 -6.08 5.77
N LYS A 137 0.42 -6.57 5.67
CA LYS A 137 1.40 -6.66 6.76
C LYS A 137 2.60 -5.79 6.44
N VAL A 138 3.12 -5.07 7.43
CA VAL A 138 4.26 -4.16 7.29
C VAL A 138 5.23 -4.40 8.44
N GLY A 139 6.30 -5.15 8.18
CA GLY A 139 7.21 -5.60 9.25
C GLY A 139 6.45 -6.26 10.41
N ALA A 140 6.73 -5.81 11.64
CA ALA A 140 6.04 -6.26 12.84
C ALA A 140 4.76 -5.47 13.22
N ALA A 141 4.37 -4.47 12.43
CA ALA A 141 3.18 -3.65 12.71
C ALA A 141 1.88 -4.49 12.65
N ASN A 142 0.84 -4.01 13.35
CA ASN A 142 -0.46 -4.65 13.33
C ASN A 142 -1.02 -4.73 11.90
N PRO A 143 -1.40 -5.92 11.41
CA PRO A 143 -1.89 -6.06 10.06
C PRO A 143 -3.28 -5.48 9.90
N ILE A 144 -3.57 -4.92 8.73
CA ILE A 144 -4.91 -4.43 8.39
C ILE A 144 -5.59 -5.33 7.36
N LYS A 145 -6.93 -5.25 7.32
CA LYS A 145 -7.72 -5.88 6.25
C LYS A 145 -7.76 -4.97 5.03
N LEU A 146 -7.57 -5.56 3.87
CA LEU A 146 -7.76 -4.91 2.57
C LEU A 146 -9.12 -5.30 2.00
N LYS A 147 -9.73 -4.36 1.30
CA LYS A 147 -11.08 -4.45 0.77
C LYS A 147 -11.06 -4.18 -0.73
N GLY A 148 -11.85 -4.94 -1.48
CA GLY A 148 -12.05 -4.73 -2.90
C GLY A 148 -13.51 -5.00 -3.27
N ARG A 149 -13.95 -4.45 -4.40
CA ARG A 149 -15.24 -4.75 -5.01
C ARG A 149 -15.01 -5.20 -6.45
N VAL A 150 -15.38 -6.44 -6.73
CA VAL A 150 -15.50 -6.90 -8.11
C VAL A 150 -16.81 -6.32 -8.65
N LEU A 151 -16.72 -5.54 -9.71
CA LEU A 151 -17.87 -4.96 -10.38
C LEU A 151 -18.54 -6.00 -11.27
N ASP A 152 -19.86 -5.90 -11.40
CA ASP A 152 -20.57 -6.66 -12.43
C ASP A 152 -20.24 -6.04 -13.80
N PRO A 153 -19.86 -6.81 -14.83
CA PRO A 153 -19.71 -6.29 -16.18
C PRO A 153 -21.00 -5.62 -16.72
N ASP A 154 -22.16 -5.93 -16.12
CA ASP A 154 -23.46 -5.36 -16.47
C ASP A 154 -23.93 -4.21 -15.52
N GLU A 155 -23.11 -3.81 -14.52
CA GLU A 155 -23.38 -2.59 -13.71
C GLU A 155 -22.92 -1.34 -14.49
N ASP A 156 -23.87 -0.59 -15.08
CA ASP A 156 -23.68 0.77 -15.62
C ASP A 156 -23.44 1.83 -14.52
#